data_AF-A0A9E4SN98-F1
#
_entry.id   AF-A0A9E4SN98-F1
#
_cell.length_a   1.000
_cell.length_b   1.000
_cell.length_c   1.000
_cell.angle_alpha   90.00
_cell.angle_beta   90.00
_cell.angle_gamma   90.00
#
_symmetry.space_group_name_H-M   'P 1'
#
loop_
_entity.id
_entity.type
_entity.pdbx_description
1 polymer ?
#
loop_
_entity_poly.entity_id
_entity_poly.type
_entity_poly.pdbx_seq_one_letter_code
_entity_poly.pdbx_strand_id
1 'polypeptide(L)'
;MAIRVLGREIPAYFKIYWDTISADVDVPVEYIEEGHSAIFGDKGYDVTGPELPDWTGLPDDDFAYHIAHELTHMAQRSRGYPKTIRGRQYHPGSAEARIGGDLEELVLHPPLEQTLREAGFRWDFINARLMKSALDGITNSPPPEFGTPWFFTWAIRYCDLQLGLSPEQWNRLEAAFRTRVPGVAELGEELVSIIREVGWGTREQALDSLVGIRDSLGLKVNDVVLVLDPTTGNIL
;
A
#
# COMPACT_ATOMS: atom_id res chain seq x y z
N MET A 1 6.08 -15.72 -23.47
CA MET A 1 4.63 -15.52 -23.58
C MET A 1 4.34 -14.11 -23.09
N ALA A 2 3.61 -13.30 -23.85
CA ALA A 2 3.18 -11.98 -23.38
C ALA A 2 1.96 -12.18 -22.49
N ILE A 3 1.96 -11.56 -21.30
CA ILE A 3 0.81 -11.59 -20.38
C ILE A 3 -0.20 -10.55 -20.88
N ARG A 4 -1.48 -10.92 -20.90
CA ARG A 4 -2.58 -10.04 -21.29
C ARG A 4 -3.59 -9.98 -20.17
N VAL A 5 -4.08 -8.78 -19.86
CA VAL A 5 -5.14 -8.58 -18.86
C VAL A 5 -6.28 -7.82 -19.52
N LEU A 6 -7.46 -8.41 -19.50
CA LEU A 6 -8.66 -7.94 -20.20
C LEU A 6 -8.39 -7.63 -21.69
N GLY A 7 -7.57 -8.49 -22.33
CA GLY A 7 -7.18 -8.34 -23.73
C GLY A 7 -6.11 -7.29 -24.02
N ARG A 8 -5.67 -6.51 -23.02
CA ARG A 8 -4.58 -5.54 -23.13
C ARG A 8 -3.24 -6.20 -22.87
N GLU A 9 -2.27 -5.98 -23.75
CA GLU A 9 -0.92 -6.50 -23.60
C GLU A 9 -0.13 -5.70 -22.56
N ILE A 10 0.52 -6.39 -21.62
CA ILE A 10 1.34 -5.76 -20.58
C ILE A 10 2.79 -5.60 -21.10
N PRO A 11 3.47 -4.48 -20.80
CA PRO A 11 4.88 -4.27 -21.12
C PRO A 11 5.80 -5.45 -20.78
N ALA A 12 6.78 -5.70 -21.63
CA ALA A 12 7.64 -6.89 -21.55
C ALA A 12 8.41 -7.04 -20.22
N TYR A 13 8.74 -5.93 -19.55
CA TYR A 13 9.43 -5.96 -18.24
C TYR A 13 8.57 -6.64 -17.15
N PHE A 14 7.24 -6.63 -17.28
CA PHE A 14 6.35 -7.31 -16.35
C PHE A 14 6.62 -8.82 -16.30
N LYS A 15 7.08 -9.42 -17.40
CA LYS A 15 7.45 -10.84 -17.39
C LYS A 15 8.60 -11.12 -16.42
N ILE A 16 9.57 -10.23 -16.30
CA ILE A 16 10.70 -10.39 -15.36
C ILE A 16 10.18 -10.38 -13.92
N TYR A 17 9.25 -9.47 -13.63
CA TYR A 17 8.55 -9.43 -12.35
C TYR A 17 7.76 -10.71 -12.08
N TRP A 18 6.94 -11.15 -13.04
CA TRP A 18 6.13 -12.36 -12.92
C TRP A 18 6.98 -13.62 -12.69
N ASP A 19 8.08 -13.76 -13.42
CA ASP A 19 9.00 -14.89 -13.24
C ASP A 19 9.62 -14.93 -11.82
N THR A 20 9.68 -13.78 -11.14
CA THR A 20 10.22 -13.66 -9.76
C THR A 20 9.21 -14.07 -8.69
N ILE A 21 7.92 -13.77 -8.88
CA ILE A 21 6.89 -13.90 -7.83
C ILE A 21 5.85 -14.98 -8.09
N SER A 22 5.76 -15.50 -9.32
CA SER A 22 4.70 -16.44 -9.75
C SER A 22 4.58 -17.70 -8.89
N ALA A 23 5.68 -18.20 -8.33
CA ALA A 23 5.66 -19.37 -7.44
C ALA A 23 4.96 -19.10 -6.10
N ASP A 24 4.83 -17.83 -5.71
CA ASP A 24 4.20 -17.40 -4.46
C ASP A 24 2.76 -16.89 -4.67
N VAL A 25 2.28 -16.83 -5.91
CA VAL A 25 0.92 -16.38 -6.24
C VAL A 25 0.02 -17.60 -6.40
N ASP A 26 -0.81 -17.84 -5.39
CA ASP A 26 -1.73 -18.99 -5.33
C ASP A 26 -3.07 -18.69 -6.01
N VAL A 27 -3.03 -18.23 -7.26
CA VAL A 27 -4.21 -18.14 -8.14
C VAL A 27 -3.87 -18.57 -9.57
N PRO A 28 -4.85 -19.10 -10.31
CA PRO A 28 -4.67 -19.39 -11.73
C PRO A 28 -4.29 -18.13 -12.51
N VAL A 29 -3.46 -18.27 -13.55
CA VAL A 29 -3.06 -17.13 -14.41
C VAL A 29 -4.28 -16.51 -15.08
N GLU A 30 -5.29 -17.31 -15.37
CA GLU A 30 -6.57 -16.90 -15.94
C GLU A 30 -7.25 -15.82 -15.09
N TYR A 31 -7.12 -15.86 -13.76
CA TYR A 31 -7.67 -14.81 -12.89
C TYR A 31 -6.97 -13.47 -13.09
N ILE A 32 -5.68 -13.49 -13.41
CA ILE A 32 -4.93 -12.28 -13.79
C ILE A 32 -5.48 -11.78 -15.12
N GLU A 33 -5.58 -12.67 -16.11
CA GLU A 33 -6.03 -12.34 -17.47
C GLU A 33 -7.47 -11.78 -17.49
N GLU A 34 -8.33 -12.25 -16.60
CA GLU A 34 -9.73 -11.84 -16.47
C GLU A 34 -9.94 -10.64 -15.55
N GLY A 35 -8.90 -10.13 -14.88
CA GLY A 35 -9.07 -9.04 -13.91
C GLY A 35 -9.91 -9.44 -12.69
N HIS A 36 -9.79 -10.68 -12.21
CA HIS A 36 -10.68 -11.28 -11.22
C HIS A 36 -10.53 -10.67 -9.80
N SER A 37 -11.63 -10.60 -9.06
CA SER A 37 -11.73 -10.10 -7.68
C SER A 37 -10.86 -10.83 -6.65
N ALA A 38 -10.36 -12.01 -7.01
CA ALA A 38 -9.38 -12.74 -6.21
C ALA A 38 -8.03 -12.00 -6.10
N ILE A 39 -7.72 -11.16 -7.10
CA ILE A 39 -6.53 -10.32 -7.15
C ILE A 39 -6.90 -8.87 -6.81
N PHE A 40 -7.95 -8.34 -7.44
CA PHE A 40 -8.30 -6.91 -7.39
C PHE A 40 -9.38 -6.56 -6.35
N GLY A 41 -9.82 -7.53 -5.54
CA GLY A 41 -10.85 -7.32 -4.52
C GLY A 41 -12.18 -6.82 -5.10
N ASP A 42 -12.76 -5.79 -4.49
CA ASP A 42 -14.01 -5.16 -4.94
C ASP A 42 -13.88 -4.40 -6.27
N LYS A 43 -12.67 -4.27 -6.81
CA LYS A 43 -12.37 -3.70 -8.12
C LYS A 43 -12.16 -4.75 -9.22
N GLY A 44 -12.43 -6.03 -8.94
CA GLY A 44 -12.39 -7.08 -9.94
C GLY A 44 -13.50 -6.94 -10.99
N TYR A 45 -13.20 -7.30 -12.24
CA TYR A 45 -14.15 -7.17 -13.34
C TYR A 45 -15.40 -8.05 -13.17
N ASP A 46 -15.25 -9.22 -12.56
CA ASP A 46 -16.35 -10.12 -12.17
C ASP A 46 -17.31 -9.48 -11.14
N VAL A 47 -16.85 -8.44 -10.43
CA VAL A 47 -17.65 -7.70 -9.44
C VAL A 47 -18.20 -6.40 -10.01
N THR A 48 -17.42 -5.66 -10.80
CA THR A 48 -17.83 -4.35 -11.34
C THR A 48 -18.58 -4.43 -12.67
N GLY A 49 -18.58 -5.61 -13.31
CA GLY A 49 -19.26 -5.85 -14.58
C GLY A 49 -20.74 -5.43 -14.53
N PRO A 50 -21.27 -4.77 -15.58
CA PRO A 50 -20.68 -4.64 -16.92
C PRO A 50 -19.69 -3.47 -17.08
N GLU A 51 -19.53 -2.62 -16.07
CA GLU A 51 -18.60 -1.48 -16.13
C GLU A 51 -17.16 -1.97 -15.93
N LEU A 52 -16.26 -1.47 -16.78
CA LEU A 52 -14.84 -1.75 -16.62
C LEU A 52 -14.33 -1.05 -15.36
N PRO A 53 -13.50 -1.71 -14.53
CA PRO A 53 -12.87 -1.07 -13.39
C PRO A 53 -12.03 0.15 -13.81
N ASP A 54 -12.00 1.19 -12.97
CA ASP A 54 -11.26 2.44 -13.26
C ASP A 54 -9.78 2.21 -13.60
N TRP A 55 -9.16 1.20 -12.98
CA TRP A 55 -7.75 0.89 -13.20
C TRP A 55 -7.45 0.40 -14.62
N THR A 56 -8.46 -0.06 -15.37
CA THR A 56 -8.30 -0.46 -16.78
C THR A 56 -7.98 0.73 -17.69
N GLY A 57 -8.36 1.94 -17.29
CA GLY A 57 -8.08 3.19 -18.01
C GLY A 57 -6.69 3.78 -17.78
N LEU A 58 -5.85 3.16 -16.94
CA LEU A 58 -4.50 3.65 -16.64
C LEU A 58 -3.57 3.56 -17.87
N PRO A 59 -2.58 4.45 -18.03
CA PRO A 59 -1.49 4.30 -19.01
C PRO A 59 -0.74 2.96 -18.85
N ASP A 60 -0.05 2.47 -19.90
CA ASP A 60 0.53 1.11 -19.90
C ASP A 60 1.45 0.84 -18.70
N ASP A 61 2.32 1.79 -18.35
CA ASP A 61 3.23 1.64 -17.21
C ASP A 61 2.47 1.63 -15.86
N ASP A 62 1.43 2.43 -15.74
CA ASP A 62 0.60 2.52 -14.52
C ASP A 62 -0.30 1.29 -14.36
N PHE A 63 -0.80 0.77 -15.48
CA PHE A 63 -1.57 -0.44 -15.57
C PHE A 63 -0.71 -1.65 -15.14
N ALA A 64 0.50 -1.77 -15.69
CA ALA A 64 1.45 -2.79 -15.30
C ALA A 64 1.81 -2.69 -13.81
N TYR A 65 2.07 -1.47 -13.31
CA TYR A 65 2.36 -1.23 -11.91
C TYR A 65 1.21 -1.67 -11.01
N HIS A 66 -0.02 -1.28 -11.34
CA HIS A 66 -1.19 -1.62 -10.53
C HIS A 66 -1.37 -3.14 -10.42
N ILE A 67 -1.22 -3.88 -11.52
CA ILE A 67 -1.33 -5.35 -11.50
C ILE A 67 -0.20 -5.95 -10.66
N ALA A 68 1.04 -5.48 -10.84
CA ALA A 68 2.17 -5.97 -10.07
C ALA A 68 2.07 -5.62 -8.58
N HIS A 69 1.41 -4.51 -8.24
CA HIS A 69 1.11 -4.14 -6.85
C HIS A 69 0.21 -5.19 -6.19
N GLU A 70 -0.95 -5.47 -6.80
CA GLU A 70 -1.91 -6.43 -6.24
C GLU A 70 -1.35 -7.86 -6.16
N LEU A 71 -0.59 -8.30 -7.17
CA LEU A 71 0.07 -9.61 -7.16
C LEU A 71 1.14 -9.72 -6.07
N THR A 72 1.83 -8.61 -5.74
CA THR A 72 2.84 -8.61 -4.68
C THR A 72 2.20 -8.82 -3.32
N HIS A 73 1.03 -8.22 -3.06
CA HIS A 73 0.26 -8.51 -1.85
C HIS A 73 -0.05 -10.00 -1.71
N MET A 74 -0.37 -10.68 -2.81
CA MET A 74 -0.59 -12.13 -2.79
C MET A 74 0.69 -12.89 -2.46
N ALA A 75 1.80 -12.57 -3.14
CA ALA A 75 3.09 -13.20 -2.91
C ALA A 75 3.58 -13.03 -1.46
N GLN A 76 3.42 -11.83 -0.90
CA GLN A 76 3.79 -11.54 0.48
C GLN A 76 2.95 -12.34 1.49
N ARG A 77 1.65 -12.49 1.25
CA ARG A 77 0.80 -13.37 2.08
C ARG A 77 1.30 -14.81 2.06
N SER A 78 1.64 -15.35 0.88
CA SER A 78 2.19 -16.71 0.75
C SER A 78 3.53 -16.87 1.49
N ARG A 79 4.36 -15.82 1.46
CA ARG A 79 5.64 -15.78 2.20
C ARG A 79 5.46 -15.62 3.72
N GLY A 80 4.26 -15.33 4.20
CA GLY A 80 3.94 -15.17 5.62
C GLY A 80 4.25 -13.78 6.18
N TYR A 81 4.19 -12.74 5.34
CA TYR A 81 4.20 -11.35 5.82
C TYR A 81 2.92 -11.03 6.62
N PRO A 82 3.01 -10.15 7.63
CA PRO A 82 1.88 -9.83 8.49
C PRO A 82 0.74 -9.18 7.70
N LYS A 83 -0.47 -9.33 8.23
CA LYS A 83 -1.67 -8.71 7.66
C LYS A 83 -2.44 -7.95 8.73
N THR A 84 -3.04 -6.83 8.36
CA THR A 84 -4.01 -6.14 9.20
C THR A 84 -5.38 -6.84 9.17
N ILE A 85 -6.04 -6.85 10.32
CA ILE A 85 -7.42 -7.32 10.48
C ILE A 85 -8.23 -6.16 11.04
N ARG A 86 -9.34 -5.85 10.39
CA ARG A 86 -10.32 -4.88 10.89
C ARG A 86 -11.02 -5.41 12.14
N GLY A 87 -11.25 -4.56 13.13
CA GLY A 87 -12.19 -4.83 14.22
C GLY A 87 -13.58 -5.25 13.74
N ARG A 88 -14.18 -6.25 14.40
CA ARG A 88 -15.48 -6.81 13.99
C ARG A 88 -16.65 -5.83 14.13
N GLN A 89 -16.50 -4.85 15.02
CA GLN A 89 -17.45 -3.78 15.32
C GLN A 89 -17.48 -2.68 14.25
N TYR A 90 -16.46 -2.60 13.38
CA TYR A 90 -16.40 -1.61 12.31
C TYR A 90 -16.93 -2.18 11.00
N HIS A 91 -17.71 -1.36 10.28
CA HIS A 91 -18.23 -1.70 8.96
C HIS A 91 -17.09 -1.73 7.92
N PRO A 92 -17.09 -2.65 6.93
CA PRO A 92 -16.03 -2.71 5.91
C PRO A 92 -15.75 -1.39 5.17
N GLY A 93 -16.79 -0.59 4.95
CA GLY A 93 -16.67 0.72 4.29
C GLY A 93 -16.34 1.89 5.21
N SER A 94 -16.15 1.68 6.52
CA SER A 94 -15.88 2.76 7.47
C SER A 94 -14.46 3.32 7.31
N ALA A 95 -14.21 4.51 7.86
CA ALA A 95 -12.88 5.11 7.77
C ALA A 95 -11.85 4.30 8.58
N GLU A 96 -12.23 3.76 9.73
CA GLU A 96 -11.43 2.86 10.57
C GLU A 96 -10.96 1.62 9.82
N ALA A 97 -11.85 1.04 8.99
CA ALA A 97 -11.53 -0.12 8.18
C ALA A 97 -10.43 0.18 7.14
N ARG A 98 -10.35 1.42 6.65
CA ARG A 98 -9.37 1.83 5.63
C ARG A 98 -7.98 2.03 6.19
N ILE A 99 -7.87 2.50 7.44
CA ILE A 99 -6.57 2.72 8.10
C ILE A 99 -5.74 1.42 8.15
N GLY A 100 -6.38 0.28 8.38
CA GLY A 100 -5.71 -1.02 8.34
C GLY A 100 -5.03 -1.28 6.98
N GLY A 101 -5.72 -0.98 5.88
CA GLY A 101 -5.14 -1.04 4.54
C GLY A 101 -3.96 -0.08 4.39
N ASP A 102 -4.11 1.18 4.80
CA ASP A 102 -3.02 2.17 4.72
C ASP A 102 -1.77 1.73 5.50
N LEU A 103 -1.95 1.11 6.67
CA LEU A 103 -0.87 0.57 7.49
C LEU A 103 -0.17 -0.62 6.85
N GLU A 104 -0.95 -1.54 6.28
CA GLU A 104 -0.43 -2.69 5.57
C GLU A 104 0.42 -2.23 4.38
N GLU A 105 -0.09 -1.29 3.58
CA GLU A 105 0.64 -0.70 2.45
C GLU A 105 1.96 -0.05 2.87
N LEU A 106 1.97 0.76 3.95
CA LEU A 106 3.18 1.42 4.45
C LEU A 106 4.34 0.44 4.73
N VAL A 107 4.04 -0.73 5.29
CA VAL A 107 5.05 -1.71 5.68
C VAL A 107 5.41 -2.65 4.52
N LEU A 108 4.46 -2.91 3.63
CA LEU A 108 4.62 -3.88 2.53
C LEU A 108 5.14 -3.26 1.22
N HIS A 109 4.99 -1.94 1.05
CA HIS A 109 5.50 -1.23 -0.13
C HIS A 109 7.00 -1.41 -0.35
N PRO A 110 7.91 -1.23 0.63
CA PRO A 110 9.34 -1.27 0.32
C PRO A 110 9.86 -2.58 -0.32
N PRO A 111 9.54 -3.80 0.18
CA PRO A 111 9.94 -5.02 -0.51
C PRO A 111 9.25 -5.20 -1.88
N LEU A 112 8.05 -4.65 -2.07
CA LEU A 112 7.40 -4.56 -3.38
C LEU A 112 8.20 -3.66 -4.33
N GLU A 113 8.56 -2.45 -3.91
CA GLU A 113 9.32 -1.51 -4.74
C GLU A 113 10.64 -2.10 -5.23
N GLN A 114 11.35 -2.79 -4.34
CA GLN A 114 12.61 -3.44 -4.70
C GLN A 114 12.39 -4.45 -5.83
N THR A 115 11.39 -5.32 -5.68
CA THR A 115 11.05 -6.35 -6.69
C THR A 115 10.68 -5.71 -8.03
N LEU A 116 9.91 -4.62 -8.01
CA LEU A 116 9.54 -3.88 -9.22
C LEU A 116 10.75 -3.21 -9.90
N ARG A 117 11.63 -2.58 -9.13
CA ARG A 117 12.85 -1.93 -9.68
C ARG A 117 13.76 -2.94 -10.35
N GLU A 118 13.97 -4.10 -9.73
CA GLU A 118 14.78 -5.19 -10.28
C GLU A 118 14.20 -5.74 -11.60
N ALA A 119 12.87 -5.74 -11.73
CA ALA A 119 12.19 -6.12 -12.97
C ALA A 119 12.21 -5.04 -14.07
N GLY A 120 12.66 -3.82 -13.77
CA GLY A 120 12.78 -2.73 -14.74
C GLY A 120 11.61 -1.75 -14.76
N PHE A 121 10.74 -1.75 -13.75
CA PHE A 121 9.70 -0.72 -13.61
C PHE A 121 10.35 0.65 -13.37
N ARG A 122 9.82 1.67 -14.05
CA ARG A 122 10.36 3.03 -13.98
C ARG A 122 9.85 3.78 -12.76
N TRP A 123 10.67 3.78 -11.71
CA TRP A 123 10.33 4.36 -10.41
C TRP A 123 10.17 5.89 -10.42
N ASP A 124 10.89 6.58 -11.30
CA ASP A 124 10.83 8.03 -11.45
C ASP A 124 9.43 8.53 -11.84
N PHE A 125 8.71 7.80 -12.71
CA PHE A 125 7.34 8.14 -13.09
C PHE A 125 6.35 7.93 -11.95
N ILE A 126 6.50 6.82 -11.22
CA ILE A 126 5.67 6.48 -10.06
C ILE A 126 5.84 7.56 -8.98
N ASN A 127 7.08 7.92 -8.63
CA ASN A 127 7.39 8.95 -7.65
C ASN A 127 6.88 10.34 -8.05
N ALA A 128 7.01 10.74 -9.31
CA ALA A 128 6.51 12.03 -9.79
C ALA A 128 4.98 12.16 -9.61
N ARG A 129 4.25 11.07 -9.87
CA ARG A 129 2.80 11.03 -9.69
C ARG A 129 2.41 11.00 -8.21
N LEU A 130 3.06 10.17 -7.40
CA LEU A 130 2.85 10.12 -5.95
C LEU A 130 3.06 11.51 -5.33
N MET A 131 4.12 12.21 -5.71
CA MET A 131 4.41 13.57 -5.28
C MET A 131 3.30 14.54 -5.67
N LYS A 132 2.85 14.51 -6.93
CA LYS A 132 1.78 15.39 -7.42
C LYS A 132 0.48 15.14 -6.66
N SER A 133 0.04 13.88 -6.58
CA SER A 133 -1.19 13.50 -5.88
C SER A 133 -1.14 13.85 -4.39
N ALA A 134 0.01 13.66 -3.73
CA ALA A 134 0.20 14.06 -2.33
C ALA A 134 0.12 15.58 -2.16
N LEU A 135 0.81 16.35 -3.00
CA LEU A 135 0.78 17.81 -2.93
C LEU A 135 -0.62 18.36 -3.20
N ASP A 136 -1.31 17.85 -4.22
CA ASP A 136 -2.69 18.21 -4.54
C ASP A 136 -3.62 17.85 -3.38
N GLY A 137 -3.45 16.67 -2.78
CA GLY A 137 -4.21 16.21 -1.62
C GLY A 137 -4.03 17.14 -0.41
N ILE A 138 -2.78 17.42 -0.02
CA ILE A 138 -2.46 18.33 1.09
C ILE A 138 -2.96 19.74 0.80
N THR A 139 -2.86 20.22 -0.44
CA THR A 139 -3.21 21.61 -0.78
C THR A 139 -4.72 21.82 -0.87
N ASN A 140 -5.47 20.86 -1.38
CA ASN A 140 -6.88 21.06 -1.73
C ASN A 140 -7.86 20.42 -0.72
N SER A 141 -7.44 19.45 0.08
CA SER A 141 -8.32 18.76 1.03
C SER A 141 -8.42 19.49 2.37
N PRO A 142 -9.57 19.50 3.06
CA PRO A 142 -9.65 20.08 4.39
C PRO A 142 -8.66 19.39 5.34
N PRO A 143 -7.95 20.15 6.21
CA PRO A 143 -7.11 19.57 7.25
C PRO A 143 -7.91 18.58 8.11
N PRO A 144 -7.42 17.36 8.37
CA PRO A 144 -8.07 16.44 9.29
C PRO A 144 -8.10 16.98 10.72
N GLU A 145 -9.20 16.69 11.42
CA GLU A 145 -9.28 16.90 12.87
C GLU A 145 -8.41 15.88 13.62
N PHE A 146 -7.75 16.32 14.69
CA PHE A 146 -6.85 15.49 15.49
C PHE A 146 -7.54 14.22 16.00
N GLY A 147 -6.86 13.08 15.89
CA GLY A 147 -7.33 11.78 16.39
C GLY A 147 -8.44 11.12 15.56
N THR A 148 -8.85 11.71 14.43
CA THR A 148 -9.79 11.06 13.51
C THR A 148 -9.09 10.03 12.62
N PRO A 149 -9.81 9.06 12.06
CA PRO A 149 -9.27 8.17 11.03
C PRO A 149 -8.53 8.88 9.90
N TRP A 150 -9.06 10.03 9.46
CA TRP A 150 -8.45 10.82 8.39
C TRP A 150 -7.12 11.44 8.82
N PHE A 151 -6.96 11.82 10.09
CA PHE A 151 -5.69 12.27 10.65
C PHE A 151 -4.64 11.16 10.62
N PHE A 152 -5.02 9.94 10.97
CA PHE A 152 -4.12 8.78 10.95
C PHE A 152 -3.71 8.38 9.53
N THR A 153 -4.65 8.34 8.57
CA THR A 153 -4.31 8.14 7.15
C THR A 153 -3.29 9.17 6.66
N TRP A 154 -3.43 10.44 7.06
CA TRP A 154 -2.47 11.47 6.68
C TRP A 154 -1.10 11.29 7.32
N ALA A 155 -1.03 10.83 8.57
CA ALA A 155 0.24 10.55 9.26
C ALA A 155 0.95 9.33 8.65
N ILE A 156 0.20 8.27 8.33
CA ILE A 156 0.72 7.10 7.61
C ILE A 156 1.27 7.53 6.25
N ARG A 157 0.51 8.36 5.51
CA ARG A 157 0.95 8.87 4.21
C ARG A 157 2.15 9.79 4.30
N TYR A 158 2.26 10.61 5.36
CA TYR A 158 3.46 11.40 5.63
C TYR A 158 4.69 10.49 5.74
N CYS A 159 4.58 9.42 6.53
CA CYS A 159 5.64 8.43 6.74
C CYS A 159 6.04 7.74 5.44
N ASP A 160 5.07 7.20 4.69
CA ASP A 160 5.26 6.55 3.39
C ASP A 160 6.02 7.46 2.40
N LEU A 161 5.60 8.73 2.29
CA LEU A 161 6.24 9.70 1.41
C LEU A 161 7.65 10.08 1.85
N GLN A 162 7.92 10.20 3.15
CA GLN A 162 9.26 10.53 3.66
C GLN A 162 10.26 9.40 3.40
N LEU A 163 9.79 8.15 3.41
CA LEU A 163 10.62 6.97 3.17
C LEU A 163 10.86 6.71 1.68
N GLY A 164 9.87 6.99 0.83
CA GLY A 164 9.93 6.67 -0.61
C GLY A 164 10.46 7.79 -1.53
N LEU A 165 10.41 9.05 -1.09
CA LEU A 165 10.80 10.19 -1.92
C LEU A 165 12.27 10.59 -1.78
N SER A 166 12.82 11.24 -2.81
CA SER A 166 14.15 11.85 -2.70
C SER A 166 14.14 13.01 -1.71
N PRO A 167 15.28 13.40 -1.11
CA PRO A 167 15.35 14.53 -0.19
C PRO A 167 14.79 15.83 -0.78
N GLU A 168 15.04 16.10 -2.06
CA GLU A 168 14.50 17.28 -2.74
C GLU A 168 12.98 17.25 -2.85
N GLN A 169 12.42 16.09 -3.22
CA GLN A 169 10.97 15.91 -3.33
C GLN A 169 10.29 16.01 -1.96
N TRP A 170 10.89 15.39 -0.95
CA TRP A 170 10.40 15.39 0.42
C TRP A 170 10.35 16.80 1.02
N ASN A 171 11.42 17.58 0.90
CA ASN A 171 11.50 18.94 1.45
C ASN A 171 10.31 19.83 1.02
N ARG A 172 9.79 19.64 -0.21
CA ARG A 172 8.63 20.38 -0.71
C ARG A 172 7.33 19.97 -0.03
N LEU A 173 7.13 18.69 0.23
CA LEU A 173 5.94 18.16 0.89
C LEU A 173 5.97 18.38 2.41
N GLU A 174 7.14 18.21 3.02
CA GLU A 174 7.35 18.42 4.45
C GLU A 174 6.91 19.82 4.86
N ALA A 175 7.32 20.85 4.09
CA ALA A 175 6.93 22.22 4.34
C ALA A 175 5.40 22.43 4.29
N ALA A 176 4.72 21.76 3.36
CA ALA A 176 3.26 21.81 3.24
C ALA A 176 2.56 21.15 4.44
N PHE A 177 3.03 19.97 4.86
CA PHE A 177 2.52 19.29 6.04
C PHE A 177 2.73 20.11 7.32
N ARG A 178 3.97 20.57 7.59
CA ARG A 178 4.29 21.35 8.80
C ARG A 178 3.48 22.64 8.89
N THR A 179 3.16 23.26 7.76
CA THR A 179 2.38 24.51 7.73
C THR A 179 0.88 24.26 7.92
N ARG A 180 0.33 23.24 7.26
CA ARG A 180 -1.14 23.03 7.22
C ARG A 180 -1.65 22.16 8.37
N VAL A 181 -0.87 21.15 8.77
CA VAL A 181 -1.28 20.05 9.65
C VAL A 181 -0.10 19.60 10.54
N PRO A 182 0.44 20.47 11.41
CA PRO A 182 1.66 20.17 12.17
C PRO A 182 1.56 18.89 13.01
N GLY A 183 0.39 18.56 13.57
CA GLY A 183 0.19 17.32 14.32
C GLY A 183 0.32 16.05 13.46
N VAL A 184 -0.06 16.11 12.18
CA VAL A 184 0.17 15.00 11.23
C VAL A 184 1.67 14.82 10.99
N ALA A 185 2.41 15.93 10.86
CA ALA A 185 3.86 15.88 10.64
C ALA A 185 4.58 15.32 11.86
N GLU A 186 4.21 15.74 13.07
CA GLU A 186 4.77 15.21 14.32
C GLU A 186 4.56 13.71 14.45
N LEU A 187 3.31 13.26 14.28
CA LEU A 187 3.00 11.83 14.34
C LEU A 187 3.66 11.04 13.21
N GLY A 188 3.72 11.59 12.00
CA GLY A 188 4.39 10.97 10.88
C GLY A 188 5.89 10.77 11.10
N GLU A 189 6.60 11.72 11.72
CA GLU A 189 8.00 11.57 12.11
C GLU A 189 8.19 10.50 13.19
N GLU A 190 7.24 10.37 14.13
CA GLU A 190 7.22 9.26 15.09
C GLU A 190 7.14 7.91 14.36
N LEU A 191 6.23 7.77 13.39
CA LEU A 191 6.11 6.54 12.59
C LEU A 191 7.40 6.25 11.81
N VAL A 192 8.02 7.27 11.22
CA VAL A 192 9.31 7.13 10.53
C VAL A 192 10.42 6.68 11.49
N SER A 193 10.42 7.16 12.73
CA SER A 193 11.38 6.73 13.74
C SER A 193 11.21 5.25 14.08
N ILE A 194 9.98 4.80 14.34
CA ILE A 194 9.67 3.38 14.62
C ILE A 194 10.22 2.49 13.51
N ILE A 195 9.91 2.88 12.28
CA ILE A 195 10.29 2.12 11.12
C ILE A 195 11.81 2.12 10.88
N ARG A 196 12.51 3.23 11.10
CA ARG A 196 13.98 3.28 10.98
C ARG A 196 14.68 2.47 12.06
N GLU A 197 14.09 2.36 13.24
CA GLU A 197 14.62 1.56 14.35
C GLU A 197 14.44 0.06 14.11
N VAL A 198 13.26 -0.35 13.66
CA VAL A 198 12.89 -1.76 13.48
C VAL A 198 13.29 -2.30 12.10
N GLY A 199 13.01 -1.53 11.05
CA GLY A 199 13.09 -1.92 9.64
C GLY A 199 11.81 -2.58 9.12
N TRP A 200 11.83 -2.96 7.84
CA TRP A 200 10.70 -3.63 7.15
C TRP A 200 11.17 -4.72 6.17
N GLY A 201 12.48 -5.01 6.13
CA GLY A 201 13.10 -5.83 5.08
C GLY A 201 12.79 -7.33 5.21
N THR A 202 12.47 -7.79 6.42
CA THR A 202 12.05 -9.17 6.69
C THR A 202 10.62 -9.21 7.22
N ARG A 203 10.04 -10.41 7.30
CA ARG A 203 8.68 -10.60 7.83
C ARG A 203 8.57 -10.22 9.29
N GLU A 204 9.60 -10.53 10.06
CA GLU A 204 9.72 -10.24 11.47
C GLU A 204 9.79 -8.72 11.68
N GLN A 205 10.63 -8.03 10.90
CA GLN A 205 10.70 -6.57 10.90
C GLN A 205 9.38 -5.91 10.47
N ALA A 206 8.74 -6.45 9.43
CA ALA A 206 7.43 -5.99 8.99
C ALA A 206 6.37 -6.14 10.09
N LEU A 207 6.36 -7.28 10.80
CA LEU A 207 5.43 -7.53 11.90
C LEU A 207 5.66 -6.53 13.04
N ASP A 208 6.91 -6.39 13.48
CA ASP A 208 7.27 -5.50 14.58
C ASP A 208 7.00 -4.03 14.23
N SER A 209 7.30 -3.60 13.00
CA SER A 209 6.97 -2.25 12.51
C SER A 209 5.46 -2.03 12.46
N LEU A 210 4.69 -2.98 11.93
CA LEU A 210 3.23 -2.86 11.84
C LEU A 210 2.58 -2.77 13.22
N VAL A 211 3.04 -3.60 14.17
CA VAL A 211 2.59 -3.56 15.58
C VAL A 211 2.97 -2.24 16.24
N GLY A 212 4.23 -1.80 16.10
CA GLY A 212 4.72 -0.55 16.69
C GLY A 212 3.96 0.67 16.19
N ILE A 213 3.77 0.79 14.87
CA ILE A 213 3.00 1.88 14.25
C ILE A 213 1.55 1.84 14.73
N ARG A 214 0.89 0.68 14.68
CA ARG A 214 -0.50 0.54 15.14
C ARG A 214 -0.66 0.99 16.59
N ASP A 215 0.25 0.57 17.46
CA ASP A 215 0.19 0.89 18.88
C ASP A 215 0.48 2.38 19.14
N SER A 216 1.42 2.98 18.42
CA SER A 216 1.69 4.43 18.44
C SER A 216 0.46 5.24 18.00
N LEU A 217 -0.26 4.79 16.98
CA LEU A 217 -1.53 5.39 16.53
C LEU A 217 -2.70 5.12 17.48
N GLY A 218 -2.54 4.29 18.51
CA GLY A 218 -3.61 3.90 19.43
C GLY A 218 -4.69 3.01 18.79
N LEU A 219 -4.44 2.44 17.62
CA LEU A 219 -5.43 1.68 16.84
C LEU A 219 -5.72 0.28 17.42
N LYS A 220 -4.89 -0.18 18.35
CA LYS A 220 -5.20 -1.36 19.16
C LYS A 220 -6.32 -1.11 20.16
N VAL A 221 -6.49 0.14 20.63
CA VAL A 221 -7.54 0.48 21.58
C VAL A 221 -8.89 0.27 20.92
N ASN A 222 -9.79 -0.46 21.58
CA ASN A 222 -11.07 -0.88 21.01
C ASN A 222 -10.93 -1.67 19.70
N ASP A 223 -9.83 -2.39 19.49
CA ASP A 223 -9.62 -3.30 18.36
C ASP A 223 -9.91 -2.65 16.99
N VAL A 224 -9.50 -1.39 16.75
CA VAL A 224 -9.70 -0.71 15.46
C VAL A 224 -8.99 -1.47 14.35
N VAL A 225 -7.71 -1.71 14.56
CA VAL A 225 -6.85 -2.51 13.70
C VAL A 225 -6.15 -3.55 14.57
N LEU A 226 -6.26 -4.81 14.19
CA LEU A 226 -5.54 -5.94 14.77
C LEU A 226 -4.47 -6.40 13.78
N VAL A 227 -3.43 -7.09 14.26
CA VAL A 227 -2.36 -7.60 13.38
C VAL A 227 -2.31 -9.12 13.46
N LEU A 228 -2.43 -9.79 12.32
CA LEU A 228 -2.21 -11.22 12.20
C LEU A 228 -0.75 -11.49 11.89
N ASP A 229 -0.12 -12.32 12.71
CA ASP A 229 1.13 -13.00 12.39
C ASP A 229 0.80 -14.37 11.76
N PRO A 230 1.02 -14.55 10.44
CA PRO A 230 0.70 -15.81 9.77
C PRO A 230 1.60 -16.97 10.19
N THR A 231 2.79 -16.69 10.75
CA THR A 231 3.75 -17.73 11.12
C THR A 231 3.33 -18.45 12.41
N THR A 232 2.66 -17.75 13.31
CA THR A 232 2.16 -18.28 14.59
C THR A 232 0.64 -18.45 14.62
N GLY A 233 -0.09 -17.77 13.73
CA GLY A 233 -1.55 -17.69 13.73
C GLY A 233 -2.11 -16.74 14.80
N ASN A 234 -1.25 -15.99 15.50
CA ASN A 234 -1.66 -15.08 16.56
C ASN A 234 -2.24 -13.78 16.00
N ILE A 235 -3.25 -13.27 16.70
CA ILE A 235 -3.82 -11.93 16.48
C ILE A 235 -3.33 -11.05 17.62
N LEU A 236 -2.53 -10.03 17.28
CA LEU A 236 -1.86 -9.11 18.19
C LEU A 236 -2.60 -7.77 18.29
#